data_AF-A0AAW7KX15-F1
#
_entry.id   AF-A0AAW7KX15-F1
#
_cell.length_a   1.000
_cell.length_b   1.000
_cell.length_c   1.000
_cell.angle_alpha   90.00
_cell.angle_beta   90.00
_cell.angle_gamma   90.00
#
_symmetry.space_group_name_H-M   'P 1'
#
loop_
_entity.id
_entity.type
_entity.pdbx_description
1 polymer ?
#
loop_
_entity_poly.entity_id
_entity_poly.type
_entity_poly.pdbx_seq_one_letter_code
_entity_poly.pdbx_strand_id
1 'polypeptide(L)'
;MIILLILAGLIFCGISVYFFYKANYCACTRAGKCDNPVNQYWLAAIAMAIISLVFCCLALHVELGTLLWLTLMGSCFLGGYISVKTNEKRRCNAKAVNALLKAEAN
;
A
#
# COMPACT_ATOMS: atom_id res chain seq x y z
N MET A 1 -4.04 -19.32 -18.28
CA MET A 1 -4.94 -19.11 -17.11
C MET A 1 -4.16 -18.84 -15.84
N ILE A 2 -3.19 -19.68 -15.46
CA ILE A 2 -2.35 -19.50 -14.25
C ILE A 2 -1.70 -18.11 -14.17
N ILE A 3 -1.02 -17.66 -15.23
CA ILE A 3 -0.33 -16.35 -15.25
C ILE A 3 -1.30 -15.19 -15.00
N LEU A 4 -2.50 -15.23 -15.59
CA LEU A 4 -3.52 -14.19 -15.41
C LEU A 4 -4.03 -14.14 -13.96
N LEU A 5 -4.19 -15.30 -13.32
CA LEU A 5 -4.57 -15.38 -11.91
C LEU A 5 -3.46 -14.82 -11.00
N ILE A 6 -2.20 -15.10 -11.31
CA ILE A 6 -1.05 -14.55 -10.56
C ILE A 6 -0.98 -13.02 -10.72
N LEU A 7 -1.18 -12.50 -11.93
CA LEU A 7 -1.21 -11.05 -12.17
C LEU A 7 -2.39 -10.38 -11.45
N ALA A 8 -3.57 -11.00 -11.47
CA ALA A 8 -4.71 -10.53 -10.69
C ALA A 8 -4.37 -10.50 -9.20
N GLY A 9 -3.81 -11.59 -8.65
CA GLY A 9 -3.32 -11.64 -7.27
C GLY A 9 -2.37 -10.49 -6.94
N LEU A 10 -1.35 -10.26 -7.77
CA LEU A 10 -0.41 -9.15 -7.57
C LEU A 10 -1.10 -7.78 -7.54
N ILE A 11 -2.06 -7.52 -8.43
CA ILE A 11 -2.83 -6.27 -8.45
C ILE A 11 -3.62 -6.11 -7.14
N PHE A 12 -4.33 -7.15 -6.71
CA PHE A 12 -5.11 -7.12 -5.48
C PHE A 12 -4.23 -6.98 -4.22
N CYS A 13 -3.03 -7.58 -4.18
CA CYS A 13 -2.02 -7.31 -3.16
C CYS A 13 -1.65 -5.82 -3.11
N GLY A 14 -1.36 -5.21 -4.27
CA GLY A 14 -1.03 -3.78 -4.35
C GLY A 14 -2.17 -2.88 -3.85
N ILE A 15 -3.41 -3.18 -4.25
CA ILE A 15 -4.61 -2.45 -3.79
C ILE A 15 -4.81 -2.62 -2.28
N SER A 16 -4.63 -3.83 -1.75
CA SER A 16 -4.72 -4.10 -0.31
C SER A 16 -3.72 -3.25 0.49
N VAL A 17 -2.45 -3.24 0.06
CA VAL A 17 -1.40 -2.43 0.69
C VAL A 17 -1.68 -0.93 0.59
N TYR A 18 -2.21 -0.45 -0.55
CA TYR A 18 -2.66 0.95 -0.67
C TYR A 18 -3.70 1.32 0.38
N PHE A 19 -4.75 0.51 0.53
CA PHE A 19 -5.79 0.76 1.52
C PHE A 19 -5.26 0.67 2.95
N PHE A 20 -4.33 -0.25 3.21
CA PHE A 20 -3.66 -0.35 4.51
C PHE A 20 -2.87 0.93 4.85
N TYR A 21 -2.04 1.43 3.94
CA TYR A 21 -1.32 2.70 4.17
C TYR A 21 -2.28 3.88 4.33
N LYS A 22 -3.37 3.92 3.56
CA LYS A 22 -4.38 4.98 3.66
C LYS A 22 -5.11 4.95 4.99
N ALA A 23 -5.48 3.76 5.46
CA ALA A 23 -6.03 3.55 6.78
C ALA A 23 -5.11 4.08 7.89
N ASN A 24 -3.82 3.73 7.85
CA ASN A 24 -2.83 4.20 8.82
C ASN A 24 -2.63 5.72 8.74
N TYR A 25 -2.60 6.28 7.53
CA TYR A 25 -2.56 7.74 7.34
C TYR A 25 -3.77 8.42 8.00
N CYS A 26 -4.99 7.88 7.79
CA CYS A 26 -6.21 8.39 8.42
C CYS A 26 -6.20 8.23 9.94
N ALA A 27 -5.65 7.13 10.47
CA ALA A 27 -5.49 6.93 11.90
C ALA A 27 -4.57 8.00 12.51
N CYS A 28 -3.42 8.28 11.87
CA CYS A 28 -2.44 9.25 12.39
C CYS A 28 -2.85 10.71 12.19
N THR A 29 -3.49 11.08 11.07
CA THR A 29 -3.76 12.49 10.72
C THR A 29 -5.17 12.96 11.07
N ARG A 30 -6.10 12.03 11.33
CA ARG A 30 -7.50 12.34 11.64
C ARG A 30 -7.97 11.68 12.94
N ALA A 31 -7.03 11.36 13.85
CA ALA A 31 -7.35 10.89 15.18
C ALA A 31 -8.33 11.85 15.88
N GLY A 32 -9.38 11.30 16.52
CA GLY A 32 -10.39 12.07 17.25
C GLY A 32 -11.49 12.72 16.40
N LYS A 33 -11.45 12.62 15.06
CA LYS A 33 -12.58 13.06 14.22
C LYS A 33 -13.67 11.98 14.19
N CYS A 34 -14.93 12.37 14.41
CA CYS A 34 -16.07 11.44 14.41
C CYS A 34 -16.23 10.71 13.07
N ASP A 35 -16.04 11.40 11.94
CA ASP A 35 -16.11 10.82 10.59
C ASP A 35 -14.74 10.35 10.07
N ASN A 36 -14.02 9.53 10.86
CA ASN A 36 -12.76 8.96 10.40
C ASN A 36 -13.00 7.60 9.70
N PRO A 37 -12.83 7.51 8.37
CA PRO A 37 -13.14 6.28 7.61
C PRO A 37 -12.06 5.18 7.74
N VAL A 38 -11.31 5.15 8.86
CA VAL A 38 -10.25 4.16 9.09
C VAL A 38 -10.80 2.75 8.94
N ASN A 39 -11.97 2.47 9.55
CA ASN A 39 -12.58 1.15 9.50
C ASN A 39 -12.92 0.71 8.06
N GLN A 40 -13.41 1.63 7.22
CA GLN A 40 -13.73 1.34 5.82
C GLN A 40 -12.47 0.97 5.03
N TYR A 41 -11.37 1.70 5.25
CA TYR A 41 -10.11 1.39 4.58
C TYR A 41 -9.46 0.10 5.10
N TRP A 42 -9.55 -0.19 6.40
CA TRP A 42 -9.12 -1.49 6.94
C TRP A 42 -9.90 -2.65 6.33
N LEU A 43 -11.23 -2.53 6.29
CA LEU A 43 -12.08 -3.56 5.69
C LEU A 43 -11.76 -3.77 4.21
N ALA A 44 -11.56 -2.69 3.45
CA ALA A 44 -11.15 -2.78 2.05
C ALA A 44 -9.78 -3.46 1.90
N ALA A 45 -8.81 -3.16 2.75
CA ALA A 45 -7.50 -3.81 2.73
C ALA A 45 -7.61 -5.32 2.96
N ILE A 46 -8.39 -5.75 3.96
CA ILE A 46 -8.64 -7.17 4.27
C ILE A 46 -9.35 -7.86 3.10
N ALA A 47 -10.41 -7.26 2.55
CA ALA A 47 -11.16 -7.83 1.44
C ALA A 47 -10.27 -8.07 0.21
N MET A 48 -9.45 -7.09 -0.16
CA MET A 48 -8.54 -7.20 -1.30
C MET A 48 -7.43 -8.23 -1.05
N ALA A 49 -6.95 -8.36 0.19
CA ALA A 49 -5.98 -9.38 0.57
C ALA A 49 -6.54 -10.80 0.41
N ILE A 50 -7.79 -11.02 0.84
CA ILE A 50 -8.49 -12.30 0.70
C ILE A 50 -8.72 -12.64 -0.77
N ILE A 51 -9.20 -11.67 -1.58
CA ILE A 51 -9.38 -11.87 -3.02
C ILE A 51 -8.06 -12.26 -3.70
N SER A 52 -6.96 -11.60 -3.33
CA SER A 52 -5.64 -11.98 -3.83
C SER A 52 -5.24 -13.40 -3.43
N LEU A 53 -5.51 -13.82 -2.19
CA LEU A 53 -5.20 -15.16 -1.72
C LEU A 53 -5.98 -16.21 -2.51
N VAL A 54 -7.28 -15.96 -2.77
CA VAL A 54 -8.11 -16.84 -3.60
C VAL A 54 -7.50 -17.01 -4.98
N PHE A 55 -7.07 -15.93 -5.65
CA PHE A 55 -6.43 -16.04 -6.97
C PHE A 55 -5.12 -16.85 -6.92
N CYS A 56 -4.30 -16.67 -5.89
CA CYS A 56 -3.05 -17.43 -5.75
C CYS A 56 -3.31 -18.93 -5.49
N CYS A 57 -4.30 -19.25 -4.65
CA CYS A 57 -4.71 -20.63 -4.37
C CYS A 57 -5.35 -21.31 -5.60
N LEU A 58 -6.15 -20.58 -6.38
CA LEU A 58 -6.69 -21.09 -7.66
C LEU A 58 -5.59 -21.33 -8.70
N ALA A 59 -4.50 -20.56 -8.65
CA ALA A 59 -3.39 -20.69 -9.59
C ALA A 59 -2.45 -21.87 -9.27
N LEU A 60 -2.18 -22.13 -7.99
CA LEU A 60 -1.11 -23.03 -7.53
C LEU A 60 -1.51 -24.04 -6.45
N HIS A 61 -2.81 -24.19 -6.17
CA HIS A 61 -3.33 -24.95 -5.02
C HIS A 61 -2.99 -24.28 -3.67
N VAL A 62 -3.62 -24.73 -2.58
CA VAL A 62 -3.67 -23.99 -1.30
C VAL A 62 -2.29 -23.69 -0.71
N GLU A 63 -1.40 -24.69 -0.61
CA GLU A 63 -0.10 -24.52 0.04
C GLU A 63 0.83 -23.57 -0.74
N LEU A 64 1.09 -23.89 -2.01
CA LEU A 64 1.99 -23.12 -2.85
C LEU A 64 1.40 -21.74 -3.20
N GLY A 65 0.08 -21.66 -3.36
CA GLY A 65 -0.65 -20.40 -3.55
C GLY A 65 -0.55 -19.48 -2.35
N THR A 66 -0.63 -20.01 -1.12
CA THR A 66 -0.46 -19.21 0.10
C THR A 66 0.97 -18.70 0.23
N LEU A 67 1.98 -19.52 -0.08
CA LEU A 67 3.38 -19.10 -0.09
C LEU A 67 3.66 -18.01 -1.13
N LEU A 68 3.09 -18.14 -2.32
CA LEU A 68 3.16 -17.10 -3.35
C LEU A 68 2.49 -15.82 -2.85
N TRP A 69 1.28 -15.91 -2.30
CA TRP A 69 0.55 -14.75 -1.77
C TRP A 69 1.34 -14.01 -0.69
N LEU A 70 1.96 -14.72 0.26
CA LEU A 70 2.84 -14.12 1.27
C LEU A 70 4.02 -13.37 0.64
N THR A 71 4.63 -13.97 -0.37
CA THR A 71 5.76 -13.38 -1.11
C THR A 71 5.34 -12.09 -1.84
N LEU A 72 4.21 -12.13 -2.54
CA LEU A 72 3.66 -10.98 -3.25
C LEU A 72 3.26 -9.86 -2.27
N MET A 73 2.53 -10.21 -1.22
CA MET A 73 2.08 -9.27 -0.19
C MET A 73 3.27 -8.59 0.50
N GLY A 74 4.27 -9.37 0.93
CA GLY A 74 5.49 -8.84 1.53
C GLY A 74 6.26 -7.92 0.58
N SER A 75 6.35 -8.28 -0.70
CA SER A 75 6.98 -7.43 -1.72
C SER A 75 6.22 -6.11 -1.93
N CYS A 76 4.89 -6.15 -1.97
CA CYS A 76 4.05 -4.95 -2.07
C CYS A 76 4.21 -4.05 -0.83
N PHE A 77 4.27 -4.61 0.37
CA PHE A 77 4.54 -3.86 1.60
C PHE A 77 5.92 -3.19 1.56
N LEU A 78 6.96 -3.93 1.18
CA LEU A 78 8.31 -3.39 1.06
C LEU A 78 8.38 -2.26 0.03
N GLY A 79 7.77 -2.44 -1.14
CA GLY A 79 7.65 -1.42 -2.16
C GLY A 79 6.89 -0.18 -1.69
N GLY A 80 5.78 -0.37 -0.97
CA GLY A 80 5.01 0.71 -0.36
C GLY A 80 5.83 1.50 0.66
N TYR A 81 6.55 0.81 1.54
CA TYR A 81 7.43 1.43 2.53
C TYR A 81 8.55 2.26 1.88
N ILE A 82 9.24 1.70 0.89
CA ILE A 82 10.29 2.40 0.14
C ILE A 82 9.71 3.62 -0.58
N SER A 83 8.52 3.49 -1.17
CA SER A 83 7.84 4.58 -1.87
C SER A 83 7.50 5.74 -0.92
N VAL A 84 6.96 5.45 0.28
CA VAL A 84 6.69 6.48 1.29
C VAL A 84 7.98 7.18 1.70
N LYS A 85 9.02 6.44 2.09
CA LYS A 85 10.30 7.00 2.53
C LYS A 85 10.97 7.85 1.44
N THR A 86 10.90 7.40 0.19
CA THR A 86 11.45 8.13 -0.96
C THR A 86 10.68 9.42 -1.23
N ASN A 87 9.35 9.38 -1.14
CA ASN A 87 8.49 10.55 -1.34
C ASN A 87 8.67 11.59 -0.23
N GLU A 88 8.80 11.16 1.03
CA GLU A 88 9.11 12.05 2.14
C GLU A 88 10.45 12.77 1.92
N LYS A 89 11.50 12.03 1.53
CA LYS A 89 12.80 12.61 1.20
C LYS A 89 12.70 13.65 0.07
N ARG A 90 11.98 13.34 -1.01
CA ARG A 90 11.75 14.27 -2.13
C ARG A 90 11.02 15.53 -1.70
N ARG A 91 9.97 15.41 -0.88
CA ARG A 91 9.21 16.54 -0.33
C ARG A 91 10.06 17.44 0.56
N CYS A 92 10.89 16.86 1.42
CA CYS A 92 11.80 17.63 2.28
C CYS A 92 12.84 18.40 1.46
N ASN A 93 13.45 17.78 0.45
CA ASN A 93 14.39 18.46 -0.44
C ASN A 93 13.73 19.61 -1.21
N ALA A 94 12.53 19.41 -1.76
CA ALA A 94 11.79 20.47 -2.45
C ALA A 94 11.47 21.64 -1.51
N LYS A 95 11.10 21.36 -0.25
CA LYS A 95 10.86 22.40 0.76
C LYS A 95 12.12 23.19 1.10
N ALA A 96 13.28 22.52 1.22
CA ALA A 96 14.55 23.18 1.47
C ALA A 96 14.98 24.09 0.31
N VAL A 97 14.88 23.60 -0.93
CA VAL A 97 15.19 24.39 -2.14
C VAL A 97 14.28 25.61 -2.24
N ASN A 98 12.97 25.43 -2.04
CA ASN A 98 12.01 26.55 -2.07
C ASN A 98 12.28 27.59 -0.97
N ALA A 99 12.76 27.17 0.21
CA ALA A 99 13.14 28.08 1.28
C ALA A 99 14.40 28.88 0.91
N LEU A 100 15.40 28.25 0.27
CA LEU A 100 16.61 28.92 -0.21
C LEU A 100 16.29 29.95 -1.31
N LEU A 101 15.49 29.57 -2.30
CA LEU A 101 15.08 30.49 -3.38
C LEU A 101 14.32 31.71 -2.84
N LYS A 102 13.53 31.54 -1.78
CA LYS A 102 12.81 32.65 -1.14
C LYS A 102 13.74 33.57 -0.33
N ALA A 103 14.86 33.03 0.17
CA ALA A 103 15.89 33.81 0.88
C ALA A 103 16.79 34.60 -0.08
N GLU A 104 17.06 34.09 -1.29
CA GLU A 104 17.83 34.82 -2.31
C GLU A 104 17.02 35.90 -3.04
N ALA A 105 15.70 35.77 -3.09
CA ALA A 105 14.80 36.75 -3.73
C ALA A 105 14.50 37.98 -2.86
N ASN A 106 15.09 38.09 -1.66
CA ASN A 106 14.79 39.09 -0.65
C ASN A 106 16.08 39.77 -0.17
#